data_AF-A0AAN0KA99-F1
#
_entry.id   AF-A0AAN0KA99-F1
#
_cell.length_a   1.000
_cell.length_b   1.000
_cell.length_c   1.000
_cell.angle_alpha   90.00
_cell.angle_beta   90.00
_cell.angle_gamma   90.00
#
_symmetry.space_group_name_H-M   'P 1'
#
loop_
_entity.id
_entity.type
_entity.pdbx_description
1 polymer ?
#
loop_
_entity_poly.entity_id
_entity_poly.type
_entity_poly.pdbx_seq_one_letter_code
_entity_poly.pdbx_strand_id
1 'polypeptide(L)'
;MLPDDLITDLARFEQELQKFAGVLQLDLREFHADHISLRCHQNTTAESWKTALLKAGSLLSENLINGRPICLFILDKAILVGPWLITCVELPWPGEKHYPHEGWEHVELVLSGDTETLHQRALACLSDDALCTPGIKLKFSVPQGEKERIPNPTLAITNGKVTIKFHPYDIRDIVASERSPLWQENSR
;
A
#
# COMPACT_ATOMS: atom_id res chain seq x y z
N MET A 1 12.62 -12.98 10.28
CA MET A 1 12.93 -12.91 8.82
C MET A 1 11.66 -13.21 8.06
N LEU A 2 11.50 -12.65 6.87
CA LEU A 2 10.35 -12.96 6.02
C LEU A 2 10.37 -14.44 5.56
N PRO A 3 9.21 -15.03 5.26
CA PRO A 3 9.10 -16.32 4.56
C PRO A 3 9.85 -16.36 3.23
N ASP A 4 10.38 -17.53 2.86
CA ASP A 4 11.18 -17.72 1.64
C ASP A 4 10.38 -17.49 0.34
N ASP A 5 9.10 -17.82 0.33
CA ASP A 5 8.17 -17.54 -0.76
C ASP A 5 8.03 -16.03 -0.97
N LEU A 6 7.84 -15.25 0.10
CA LEU A 6 7.77 -13.79 0.02
C LEU A 6 9.11 -13.15 -0.37
N ILE A 7 10.25 -13.72 0.06
CA ILE A 7 11.58 -13.24 -0.37
C ILE A 7 11.78 -13.46 -1.87
N THR A 8 11.42 -14.65 -2.36
CA THR A 8 11.52 -14.99 -3.79
C THR A 8 10.59 -14.13 -4.62
N ASP A 9 9.36 -13.94 -4.15
CA ASP A 9 8.36 -13.11 -4.83
C ASP A 9 8.73 -11.62 -4.84
N LEU A 10 9.44 -11.14 -3.82
CA LEU A 10 9.87 -9.74 -3.74
C LEU A 10 10.74 -9.38 -4.95
N ALA A 11 11.66 -10.25 -5.34
CA ALA A 11 12.52 -10.02 -6.51
C ALA A 11 11.69 -9.91 -7.82
N ARG A 12 10.63 -10.70 -7.97
CA ARG A 12 9.68 -10.57 -9.10
C ARG A 12 8.97 -9.21 -9.04
N PHE A 13 8.44 -8.87 -7.86
CA PHE A 13 7.70 -7.63 -7.66
C PHE A 13 8.55 -6.40 -7.96
N GLU A 14 9.79 -6.34 -7.48
CA GLU A 14 10.73 -5.24 -7.75
C GLU A 14 11.00 -5.07 -9.25
N GLN A 15 11.18 -6.17 -9.99
CA GLN A 15 11.39 -6.10 -11.44
C GLN A 15 10.16 -5.54 -12.17
N GLU A 16 8.96 -5.98 -11.79
CA GLU A 16 7.73 -5.48 -12.41
C GLU A 16 7.42 -4.03 -12.00
N LEU A 17 7.72 -3.66 -10.75
CA LEU A 17 7.62 -2.30 -10.25
C LEU A 17 8.56 -1.35 -11.01
N GLN A 18 9.83 -1.73 -11.19
CA GLN A 18 10.80 -0.90 -11.90
C GLN A 18 10.41 -0.70 -13.37
N LYS A 19 9.95 -1.76 -14.06
CA LYS A 19 9.42 -1.65 -15.41
C LYS A 19 8.21 -0.72 -15.46
N PHE A 20 7.29 -0.87 -14.50
CA PHE A 20 6.07 -0.08 -14.46
C PHE A 20 6.37 1.40 -14.18
N ALA A 21 7.26 1.70 -13.23
CA ALA A 21 7.73 3.07 -12.98
C ALA A 21 8.37 3.69 -14.24
N GLY A 22 9.14 2.91 -15.00
CA GLY A 22 9.69 3.34 -16.29
C GLY A 22 8.62 3.70 -17.32
N VAL A 23 7.55 2.91 -17.42
CA VAL A 23 6.39 3.22 -18.28
C VAL A 23 5.66 4.48 -17.80
N LEU A 24 5.53 4.65 -16.48
CA LEU A 24 4.92 5.84 -15.89
C LEU A 24 5.80 7.10 -16.02
N GLN A 25 7.07 6.94 -16.39
CA GLN A 25 8.11 7.97 -16.30
C GLN A 25 8.21 8.57 -14.88
N LEU A 26 8.01 7.72 -13.88
CA LEU A 26 7.98 8.10 -12.47
C LEU A 26 9.35 7.81 -11.83
N ASP A 27 10.03 8.84 -11.33
CA ASP A 27 11.25 8.63 -10.53
C ASP A 27 10.88 8.24 -9.10
N LEU A 28 10.97 6.95 -8.81
CA LEU A 28 10.63 6.38 -7.50
C LEU A 28 11.40 7.02 -6.33
N ARG A 29 12.59 7.59 -6.59
CA ARG A 29 13.43 8.22 -5.54
C ARG A 29 12.86 9.54 -5.03
N GLU A 30 11.96 10.17 -5.79
CA GLU A 30 11.29 11.42 -5.37
C GLU A 30 10.18 11.18 -4.35
N PHE A 31 9.82 9.92 -4.10
CA PHE A 31 8.69 9.55 -3.25
C PHE A 31 9.16 8.80 -2.01
N HIS A 32 8.39 8.97 -0.93
CA HIS A 32 8.47 8.13 0.26
C HIS A 32 7.46 6.99 0.15
N ALA A 33 7.93 5.75 0.24
CA ALA A 33 7.04 4.59 0.35
C ALA A 33 6.59 4.40 1.79
N ASP A 34 5.28 4.49 2.00
CA ASP A 34 4.64 4.29 3.30
C ASP A 34 4.69 2.80 3.70
N HIS A 35 4.05 1.98 2.87
CA HIS A 35 3.92 0.55 3.07
C HIS A 35 3.86 -0.21 1.75
N ILE A 36 4.09 -1.51 1.84
CA ILE A 36 3.96 -2.48 0.76
C ILE A 36 2.92 -3.53 1.13
N SER A 37 2.16 -4.00 0.16
CA SER A 37 0.96 -4.80 0.41
C SER A 37 0.96 -6.12 -0.33
N LEU A 38 0.52 -7.14 0.40
CA LEU A 38 0.31 -8.49 -0.11
C LEU A 38 -1.11 -8.66 -0.69
N ARG A 39 -1.28 -9.68 -1.52
CA ARG A 39 -2.58 -10.27 -1.85
C ARG A 39 -2.48 -11.78 -1.77
N CYS A 40 -3.53 -12.40 -1.26
CA CYS A 40 -3.74 -13.84 -1.29
C CYS A 40 -5.21 -14.12 -1.64
N HIS A 41 -5.48 -15.35 -2.07
CA HIS A 41 -6.81 -15.85 -2.37
C HIS A 41 -7.20 -17.05 -1.48
N GLN A 42 -6.29 -17.56 -0.63
CA GLN A 42 -6.60 -18.57 0.38
C GLN A 42 -6.45 -18.01 1.81
N ASN A 43 -7.43 -18.29 2.68
CA ASN A 43 -7.34 -17.91 4.10
C ASN A 43 -6.14 -18.59 4.77
N THR A 44 -5.81 -19.82 4.40
CA THR A 44 -4.64 -20.55 4.91
C THR A 44 -3.33 -19.84 4.61
N THR A 45 -3.21 -19.22 3.43
CA THR A 45 -2.05 -18.40 3.06
C THR A 45 -1.98 -17.14 3.94
N ALA A 46 -3.11 -16.45 4.14
CA ALA A 46 -3.17 -15.29 5.03
C ALA A 46 -2.75 -15.63 6.47
N GLU A 47 -3.25 -16.73 7.05
CA GLU A 47 -2.89 -17.16 8.41
C GLU A 47 -1.40 -17.53 8.52
N SER A 48 -0.85 -18.20 7.50
CA SER A 48 0.57 -18.55 7.43
C SER A 48 1.45 -17.29 7.43
N TRP A 49 1.14 -16.33 6.55
CA TRP A 49 1.87 -15.07 6.47
C TRP A 49 1.68 -14.21 7.73
N LYS A 50 0.48 -14.17 8.33
CA LYS A 50 0.23 -13.49 9.61
C LYS A 50 1.19 -14.01 10.68
N THR A 51 1.28 -15.33 10.80
CA THR A 51 2.15 -16.01 11.77
C THR A 51 3.62 -15.68 11.54
N ALA A 52 4.06 -15.62 10.27
CA ALA A 52 5.44 -15.29 9.95
C ALA A 52 5.78 -13.81 10.17
N LEU A 53 4.88 -12.89 9.79
CA LEU A 53 5.05 -11.46 9.99
C LEU A 53 5.11 -11.09 11.47
N LEU A 54 4.30 -11.76 12.32
CA LEU A 54 4.37 -11.63 13.78
C LEU A 54 5.69 -12.11 14.39
N LYS A 55 6.45 -12.97 13.70
CA LYS A 55 7.81 -13.38 14.11
C LYS A 55 8.89 -12.43 13.61
N ALA A 56 8.57 -11.56 12.65
CA ALA A 56 9.50 -10.65 12.00
C ALA A 56 9.24 -9.18 12.36
N GLY A 57 8.29 -8.92 13.26
CA GLY A 57 7.83 -7.60 13.63
C GLY A 57 6.66 -7.63 14.60
N SER A 58 5.87 -6.57 14.61
CA SER A 58 4.70 -6.41 15.49
C SER A 58 3.46 -5.98 14.71
N LEU A 59 2.28 -6.33 15.23
CA LEU A 59 1.00 -5.91 14.67
C LEU A 59 0.75 -4.43 15.00
N LEU A 60 0.66 -3.59 13.97
CA LEU A 60 0.28 -2.20 14.10
C LEU A 60 -1.24 -2.05 14.23
N SER A 61 -2.01 -2.68 13.37
CA SER A 61 -3.47 -2.66 13.43
C SER A 61 -4.07 -3.90 12.77
N GLU A 62 -5.30 -4.22 13.14
CA GLU A 62 -6.14 -5.22 12.50
C GLU A 62 -7.55 -4.65 12.46
N ASN A 63 -8.00 -4.29 11.25
CA ASN A 63 -9.29 -3.66 11.01
C ASN A 63 -10.14 -4.54 10.09
N LEU A 64 -11.44 -4.58 10.34
CA LEU A 64 -12.39 -5.25 9.45
C LEU A 64 -12.80 -4.27 8.35
N ILE A 65 -12.48 -4.58 7.09
CA ILE A 65 -12.78 -3.72 5.95
C ILE A 65 -13.49 -4.56 4.90
N ASN A 66 -14.74 -4.19 4.57
CA ASN A 66 -15.62 -4.96 3.68
C ASN A 66 -15.75 -6.44 4.09
N GLY A 67 -15.96 -6.69 5.39
CA GLY A 67 -16.22 -8.02 5.94
C GLY A 67 -15.01 -8.95 6.05
N ARG A 68 -13.79 -8.45 5.81
CA ARG A 68 -12.55 -9.23 5.93
C ARG A 68 -11.49 -8.51 6.76
N PRO A 69 -10.62 -9.23 7.48
CA PRO A 69 -9.49 -8.62 8.17
C PRO A 69 -8.49 -8.03 7.20
N ILE A 70 -7.96 -6.86 7.54
CA ILE A 70 -6.74 -6.29 6.97
C ILE A 70 -5.81 -5.95 8.13
N CYS A 71 -4.63 -6.56 8.13
CA CYS A 71 -3.61 -6.34 9.13
C CYS A 71 -2.50 -5.45 8.58
N LEU A 72 -2.02 -4.52 9.42
CA LEU A 72 -0.78 -3.79 9.19
C LEU A 72 0.27 -4.27 10.18
N PHE A 73 1.48 -4.53 9.70
CA PHE A 73 2.62 -4.95 10.50
C PHE A 73 3.74 -3.93 10.38
N ILE A 74 4.51 -3.75 11.45
CA ILE A 74 5.81 -3.07 11.43
C ILE A 74 6.89 -4.12 11.64
N LEU A 75 7.72 -4.32 10.62
CA LEU A 75 8.86 -5.22 10.66
C LEU A 75 9.99 -4.66 11.55
N ASP A 76 10.68 -5.54 12.26
CA ASP A 76 11.87 -5.20 13.05
C ASP A 76 13.04 -4.76 12.17
N LYS A 77 13.07 -5.24 10.92
CA LYS A 77 14.05 -4.88 9.90
C LYS A 77 13.34 -4.48 8.63
N ALA A 78 13.70 -3.32 8.09
CA ALA A 78 13.19 -2.86 6.82
C ALA A 78 13.58 -3.82 5.69
N ILE A 79 12.70 -3.93 4.70
CA ILE A 79 12.98 -4.61 3.44
C ILE A 79 13.29 -3.58 2.37
N LEU A 80 14.27 -3.90 1.52
CA LEU A 80 14.60 -3.08 0.36
C LEU A 80 13.56 -3.36 -0.74
N VAL A 81 12.94 -2.30 -1.25
CA VAL A 81 11.99 -2.35 -2.37
C VAL A 81 12.34 -1.23 -3.33
N GLY A 82 13.05 -1.53 -4.40
CA GLY A 82 13.59 -0.52 -5.30
C GLY A 82 14.50 0.46 -4.54
N PRO A 83 14.20 1.78 -4.52
CA PRO A 83 15.00 2.75 -3.76
C PRO A 83 14.63 2.83 -2.27
N TRP A 84 13.58 2.14 -1.82
CA TRP A 84 12.99 2.35 -0.49
C TRP A 84 13.40 1.28 0.52
N LEU A 85 13.51 1.70 1.78
CA LEU A 85 13.56 0.80 2.93
C LEU A 85 12.20 0.83 3.63
N ILE A 86 11.38 -0.19 3.40
CA ILE A 86 10.00 -0.24 3.90
C ILE A 86 9.93 -1.13 5.13
N THR A 87 9.34 -0.63 6.22
CA THR A 87 9.07 -1.43 7.43
C THR A 87 7.61 -1.82 7.57
N CYS A 88 6.68 -1.12 6.90
CA CYS A 88 5.26 -1.40 7.04
C CYS A 88 4.77 -2.36 5.95
N VAL A 89 4.11 -3.44 6.37
CA VAL A 89 3.51 -4.45 5.48
C VAL A 89 2.01 -4.56 5.73
N GLU A 90 1.22 -4.43 4.68
CA GLU A 90 -0.22 -4.73 4.69
C GLU A 90 -0.47 -6.18 4.28
N LEU A 91 -1.26 -6.88 5.08
CA LEU A 91 -1.76 -8.21 4.80
C LEU A 91 -3.30 -8.20 4.84
N PRO A 92 -3.96 -8.10 3.68
CA PRO A 92 -5.39 -8.23 3.58
C PRO A 92 -5.80 -9.70 3.35
N TRP A 93 -6.76 -10.21 4.12
CA TRP A 93 -7.37 -11.54 3.89
C TRP A 93 -8.04 -11.58 2.52
N PRO A 94 -8.33 -12.75 1.93
CA PRO A 94 -9.10 -12.84 0.70
C PRO A 94 -10.42 -12.04 0.76
N GLY A 95 -10.73 -11.31 -0.32
CA GLY A 95 -11.97 -10.56 -0.48
C GLY A 95 -12.73 -10.98 -1.73
N GLU A 96 -13.73 -10.20 -2.15
CA GLU A 96 -14.55 -10.51 -3.33
C GLU A 96 -13.74 -10.59 -4.63
N LYS A 97 -12.79 -9.66 -4.82
CA LYS A 97 -11.92 -9.68 -5.99
C LYS A 97 -10.89 -10.79 -5.83
N HIS A 98 -10.92 -11.75 -6.74
CA HIS A 98 -9.94 -12.81 -6.82
C HIS A 98 -8.61 -12.30 -7.43
N TYR A 99 -7.50 -12.56 -6.73
CA TYR A 99 -6.14 -12.29 -7.18
C TYR A 99 -5.46 -13.65 -7.44
N PRO A 100 -5.22 -14.04 -8.72
CA PRO A 100 -4.65 -15.35 -9.02
C PRO A 100 -3.24 -15.55 -8.44
N HIS A 101 -2.50 -14.46 -8.32
CA HIS A 101 -1.16 -14.45 -7.75
C HIS A 101 -1.23 -14.19 -6.23
N GLU A 102 -0.56 -15.04 -5.45
CA GLU A 102 -0.35 -14.82 -4.02
C GLU A 102 1.06 -14.26 -3.79
N GLY A 103 1.18 -13.03 -3.31
CA GLY A 103 2.45 -12.39 -2.99
C GLY A 103 2.33 -10.87 -2.96
N TRP A 104 3.43 -10.18 -3.23
CA TRP A 104 3.47 -8.71 -3.30
C TRP A 104 2.70 -8.19 -4.51
N GLU A 105 1.81 -7.23 -4.28
CA GLU A 105 0.92 -6.71 -5.32
C GLU A 105 1.06 -5.20 -5.54
N HIS A 106 1.28 -4.43 -4.47
CA HIS A 106 1.35 -2.98 -4.59
C HIS A 106 2.19 -2.32 -3.51
N VAL A 107 2.58 -1.07 -3.79
CA VAL A 107 3.16 -0.12 -2.85
C VAL A 107 2.27 1.10 -2.75
N GLU A 108 2.23 1.72 -1.57
CA GLU A 108 1.58 3.00 -1.35
C GLU A 108 2.63 4.07 -1.01
N LEU A 109 2.54 5.21 -1.69
CA LEU A 109 3.47 6.32 -1.61
C LEU A 109 2.78 7.53 -0.97
N VAL A 110 3.46 8.17 -0.02
CA VAL A 110 2.95 9.38 0.62
C VAL A 110 3.13 10.57 -0.32
N LEU A 111 2.03 11.26 -0.62
CA LEU A 111 2.02 12.52 -1.33
C LEU A 111 1.38 13.60 -0.45
N SER A 112 2.16 14.10 0.51
CA SER A 112 1.73 15.08 1.50
C SER A 112 1.13 16.33 0.88
N GLY A 113 0.15 16.92 1.55
CA GLY A 113 -0.58 18.09 1.11
C GLY A 113 -2.07 17.93 1.39
N ASP A 114 -2.87 18.81 0.80
CA ASP A 114 -4.32 18.80 0.96
C ASP A 114 -4.94 17.52 0.37
N THR A 115 -5.86 16.91 1.12
CA THR A 115 -6.55 15.67 0.76
C THR A 115 -7.48 15.88 -0.43
N GLU A 116 -8.14 17.04 -0.51
CA GLU A 116 -9.07 17.38 -1.59
C GLU A 116 -8.37 17.46 -2.96
N THR A 117 -7.09 17.87 -2.96
CA THR A 117 -6.29 18.02 -4.18
C THR A 117 -5.43 16.79 -4.51
N LEU A 118 -5.48 15.71 -3.71
CA LEU A 118 -4.64 14.53 -3.93
C LEU A 118 -4.74 14.01 -5.35
N HIS A 119 -5.96 13.87 -5.89
CA HIS A 119 -6.16 13.33 -7.23
C HIS A 119 -5.39 14.13 -8.28
N GLN A 120 -5.48 15.47 -8.24
CA GLN A 120 -4.81 16.35 -9.18
C GLN A 120 -3.29 16.31 -8.99
N ARG A 121 -2.80 16.36 -7.75
CA ARG A 121 -1.37 16.32 -7.45
C ARG A 121 -0.73 14.99 -7.88
N ALA A 122 -1.40 13.88 -7.63
CA ALA A 122 -0.92 12.56 -8.02
C ALA A 122 -0.93 12.36 -9.55
N LEU A 123 -1.93 12.90 -10.26
CA LEU A 123 -1.92 12.91 -11.73
C LEU A 123 -0.77 13.76 -12.30
N ALA A 124 -0.46 14.90 -11.67
CA ALA A 124 0.64 15.76 -12.10
C ALA A 124 2.03 15.11 -11.95
N CYS A 125 2.16 14.04 -11.16
CA CYS A 125 3.38 13.24 -11.08
C CYS A 125 3.55 12.26 -12.25
N LEU A 126 2.52 12.07 -13.07
CA LEU A 126 2.51 11.12 -14.19
C LEU A 126 2.71 11.88 -15.50
N SER A 127 3.50 11.31 -16.41
CA SER A 127 3.63 11.88 -17.76
C SER A 127 2.33 11.71 -18.57
N ASP A 128 2.07 12.63 -19.51
CA ASP A 128 0.93 12.51 -20.43
C ASP A 128 1.00 11.21 -21.24
N ASP A 129 2.21 10.81 -21.67
CA ASP A 129 2.46 9.54 -22.36
C ASP A 129 2.03 8.33 -21.51
N ALA A 130 2.33 8.36 -20.20
CA ALA A 130 1.91 7.33 -19.27
C ALA A 130 0.38 7.25 -19.15
N LEU A 131 -0.29 8.39 -19.05
CA LEU A 131 -1.76 8.45 -18.97
C LEU A 131 -2.44 7.93 -20.24
N CYS A 132 -1.78 8.04 -21.40
CA CYS A 132 -2.27 7.51 -22.67
C CYS A 132 -1.82 6.08 -22.97
N THR A 133 -0.99 5.46 -22.13
CA THR A 133 -0.44 4.13 -22.40
C THR A 133 -1.52 3.04 -22.29
N PRO A 134 -1.72 2.21 -23.33
CA PRO A 134 -2.69 1.12 -23.29
C PRO A 134 -2.43 0.13 -22.16
N GLY A 135 -3.49 -0.25 -21.45
CA GLY A 135 -3.42 -1.23 -20.35
C GLY A 135 -3.17 -0.62 -18.97
N ILE A 136 -2.86 0.67 -18.88
CA ILE A 136 -2.82 1.40 -17.61
C ILE A 136 -4.24 1.79 -17.20
N LYS A 137 -4.57 1.55 -15.92
CA LYS A 137 -5.85 1.90 -15.32
C LYS A 137 -5.62 2.74 -14.08
N LEU A 138 -6.37 3.83 -13.99
CA LEU A 138 -6.39 4.70 -12.82
C LEU A 138 -7.72 4.49 -12.09
N LYS A 139 -7.64 4.39 -10.76
CA LYS A 139 -8.82 4.33 -9.88
C LYS A 139 -8.61 5.25 -8.70
N PHE A 140 -9.46 6.27 -8.61
CA PHE A 140 -9.56 7.10 -7.43
C PHE A 140 -10.60 6.52 -6.46
N SER A 141 -10.28 6.50 -5.17
CA SER A 141 -11.18 6.05 -4.12
C SER A 141 -10.93 6.80 -2.82
N VAL A 142 -11.95 6.89 -1.97
CA VAL A 142 -11.82 7.34 -0.58
C VAL A 142 -12.17 6.11 0.28
N PRO A 143 -11.17 5.32 0.72
CA PRO A 143 -11.42 4.11 1.48
C PRO A 143 -12.01 4.47 2.85
N GLN A 144 -13.22 3.99 3.14
CA GLN A 144 -13.87 4.27 4.43
C GLN A 144 -13.66 3.10 5.39
N GLY A 145 -12.80 3.27 6.38
CA GLY A 145 -12.66 2.34 7.51
C GLY A 145 -13.72 2.60 8.58
N GLU A 146 -14.10 1.58 9.35
CA GLU A 146 -15.13 1.72 10.41
C GLU A 146 -14.78 2.79 11.46
N LYS A 147 -13.47 3.05 11.66
CA LYS A 147 -12.94 4.01 12.63
C LYS A 147 -12.29 5.23 11.98
N GLU A 148 -12.46 5.42 10.67
CA GLU A 148 -11.80 6.50 9.93
C GLU A 148 -12.13 7.85 10.55
N ARG A 149 -11.09 8.59 10.95
CA ARG A 149 -11.21 9.95 11.51
C ARG A 149 -10.72 11.02 10.57
N ILE A 150 -9.80 10.68 9.67
CA ILE A 150 -9.18 11.57 8.72
C ILE A 150 -9.38 10.95 7.33
N PRO A 151 -9.96 11.69 6.37
CA PRO A 151 -10.12 11.18 5.00
C PRO A 151 -8.77 10.79 4.41
N ASN A 152 -8.64 9.56 3.94
CA ASN A 152 -7.42 9.10 3.27
C ASN A 152 -7.67 8.78 1.79
N PRO A 153 -7.97 9.79 0.93
CA PRO A 153 -8.16 9.55 -0.49
C PRO A 153 -6.95 8.83 -1.08
N THR A 154 -7.19 8.03 -2.10
CA THR A 154 -6.16 7.19 -2.73
C THR A 154 -6.33 7.21 -4.24
N LEU A 155 -5.26 7.53 -4.97
CA LEU A 155 -5.18 7.28 -6.41
C LEU A 155 -4.34 6.02 -6.65
N ALA A 156 -4.96 4.99 -7.23
CA ALA A 156 -4.27 3.77 -7.63
C ALA A 156 -4.03 3.76 -9.14
N ILE A 157 -2.80 3.45 -9.55
CA ILE A 157 -2.39 3.28 -10.95
C ILE A 157 -1.88 1.85 -11.12
N THR A 158 -2.46 1.11 -12.07
CA THR A 158 -2.14 -0.32 -12.26
C THR A 158 -2.02 -0.68 -13.72
N ASN A 159 -1.10 -1.61 -14.04
CA ASN A 159 -1.02 -2.30 -15.33
C ASN A 159 -1.70 -3.69 -15.29
N GLY A 160 -2.43 -4.00 -14.21
CA GLY A 160 -3.05 -5.31 -13.97
C GLY A 160 -2.16 -6.35 -13.32
N LYS A 161 -0.85 -6.09 -13.19
CA LYS A 161 0.11 -6.95 -12.48
C LYS A 161 0.66 -6.32 -11.21
N VAL A 162 1.03 -5.05 -11.29
CA VAL A 162 1.54 -4.23 -10.19
C VAL A 162 0.70 -2.97 -10.09
N THR A 163 0.49 -2.51 -8.87
CA THR A 163 -0.18 -1.24 -8.59
C THR A 163 0.75 -0.33 -7.78
N ILE A 164 0.78 0.95 -8.14
CA ILE A 164 1.35 2.02 -7.30
C ILE A 164 0.18 2.88 -6.85
N LYS A 165 0.12 3.20 -5.56
CA LYS A 165 -0.90 4.12 -5.04
C LYS A 165 -0.28 5.35 -4.43
N PHE A 166 -1.03 6.44 -4.45
CA PHE A 166 -0.72 7.67 -3.74
C PHE A 166 -1.81 7.96 -2.72
N HIS A 167 -1.40 8.35 -1.51
CA HIS A 167 -2.27 8.81 -0.43
C HIS A 167 -1.59 9.94 0.37
N PRO A 168 -2.34 10.80 1.08
CA PRO A 168 -1.78 12.01 1.69
C PRO A 168 -1.02 11.77 3.00
N TYR A 169 -1.24 10.65 3.68
CA TYR A 169 -0.75 10.40 5.04
C TYR A 169 0.04 9.09 5.15
N ASP A 170 1.01 9.05 6.06
CA ASP A 170 1.62 7.79 6.50
C ASP A 170 0.58 6.98 7.27
N ILE A 171 0.51 5.68 7.02
CA ILE A 171 -0.53 4.84 7.63
C ILE A 171 -0.40 4.76 9.15
N ARG A 172 0.81 4.98 9.70
CA ARG A 172 1.03 5.02 11.15
C ARG A 172 0.32 6.22 11.78
N ASP A 173 0.25 7.35 11.08
CA ASP A 173 -0.47 8.54 11.54
C ASP A 173 -1.97 8.31 11.50
N ILE A 174 -2.48 7.65 10.45
CA ILE A 174 -3.88 7.23 10.36
C ILE A 174 -4.23 6.33 11.55
N VAL A 175 -3.46 5.26 11.81
CA VAL A 175 -3.71 4.35 12.94
C VAL A 175 -3.61 5.07 14.28
N ALA A 176 -2.66 6.00 14.45
CA ALA A 176 -2.55 6.82 15.65
C ALA A 176 -3.78 7.72 15.87
N SER A 177 -4.36 8.25 14.77
CA SER A 177 -5.57 9.07 14.82
C SER A 177 -6.80 8.25 15.30
N GLU A 178 -6.91 7.00 14.87
CA GLU A 178 -8.01 6.10 15.26
C GLU A 178 -7.97 5.74 16.75
N ARG A 179 -6.76 5.65 17.32
CA ARG A 179 -6.51 5.23 18.72
C ARG A 179 -6.70 6.33 19.76
N SER A 180 -6.60 7.61 19.38
CA SER A 180 -6.67 8.72 20.33
C SER A 180 -8.01 9.48 20.20
N PRO A 181 -8.74 9.68 21.31
CA PRO A 181 -9.99 10.45 21.32
C PRO A 181 -9.86 11.94 20.97
N LEU A 182 -8.64 12.52 20.98
CA LEU A 182 -8.42 13.97 21.09
C LEU A 182 -7.77 14.66 19.87
N TRP A 183 -7.62 13.99 18.71
CA TRP A 183 -6.94 14.55 17.53
C TRP A 183 -7.61 15.78 16.88
N GLN A 184 -8.80 16.21 17.31
CA GLN A 184 -9.48 17.37 16.73
C GLN A 184 -9.11 18.73 17.35
N GLU A 185 -8.33 18.79 18.43
CA GLU A 185 -8.15 20.07 19.17
C GLU A 185 -6.87 20.86 18.82
N ASN A 186 -5.87 20.29 18.15
CA ASN A 186 -4.54 20.92 18.03
C ASN A 186 -4.08 21.24 16.59
N SER A 187 -4.99 21.47 15.64
CA SER A 187 -4.61 21.93 14.29
C SER A 187 -5.52 23.03 13.76
N ARG A 188 -5.65 24.11 14.56
CA ARG A 188 -6.06 25.44 14.06
C ARG A 188 -4.84 26.34 13.96
#